data_AF-A0A835Z3P7-F1
#
_entry.id   AF-A0A835Z3P7-F1
#
_cell.length_a   1.000
_cell.length_b   1.000
_cell.length_c   1.000
_cell.angle_alpha   90.00
_cell.angle_beta   90.00
_cell.angle_gamma   90.00
#
_symmetry.space_group_name_H-M   'P 1'
#
loop_
_entity.id
_entity.type
_entity.pdbx_description
1 polymer ?
#
loop_
_entity_poly.entity_id
_entity_poly.type
_entity_poly.pdbx_seq_one_letter_code
_entity_poly.pdbx_strand_id
1 'polypeptide(L)'
;MSSAKAATAADGGSKKKIGTKELEAKVQEGLDIVQQIETGRADGMVFHFEGDLLFELSGDKAVAKAPPGLQLHKCQKPTCENTETMGGKPFNQCSGCGSRYCCRECQVSDWKSLHKPMCAQLKALSAGAKVDKRDAVSRTLSKVRLYLCPFAVCHGSAIGPGFVFVQSPNSLLELNYMGPVTSAGRALQRSLVLHYMSPGEFVEAVMQDDFELMTVRTPLEAAIAAADAQREVVVLMRARCGYICVVTMPLVPEIAVCRALAGDYEGRDALQLNLDEH
;
A
#
# COMPACT_ATOMS: atom_id res chain seq x y z
N MET A 1 10.08 35.71 51.80
CA MET A 1 8.72 35.31 52.25
C MET A 1 7.69 35.95 51.31
N SER A 2 7.20 35.22 50.32
CA SER A 2 5.90 35.49 49.70
C SER A 2 5.53 34.29 48.83
N SER A 3 4.60 33.46 49.32
CA SER A 3 4.07 32.29 48.63
C SER A 3 2.69 32.65 48.09
N ALA A 4 2.55 32.68 46.76
CA ALA A 4 1.27 32.81 46.08
C ALA A 4 0.63 31.41 45.93
N LYS A 5 -0.60 31.28 46.43
CA LYS A 5 -1.41 30.06 46.44
C LYS A 5 -2.29 30.06 45.20
N ALA A 6 -2.06 29.16 44.24
CA ALA A 6 -2.91 28.98 43.08
C ALA A 6 -4.13 28.11 43.44
N ALA A 7 -5.33 28.61 43.14
CA ALA A 7 -6.59 27.91 43.34
C ALA A 7 -6.94 27.07 42.11
N THR A 8 -7.03 25.76 42.27
CA THR A 8 -7.53 24.82 41.25
C THR A 8 -9.05 24.70 41.36
N ALA A 9 -9.78 25.18 40.36
CA ALA A 9 -11.21 24.95 40.21
C ALA A 9 -11.45 23.55 39.63
N ALA A 10 -12.19 22.72 40.35
CA ALA A 10 -12.64 21.41 39.90
C ALA A 10 -13.86 21.57 38.98
N ASP A 11 -13.68 21.32 37.69
CA ASP A 11 -14.77 21.32 36.71
C ASP A 11 -15.55 20.00 36.81
N GLY A 12 -16.81 20.12 37.26
CA GLY A 12 -17.74 19.01 37.46
C GLY A 12 -18.37 18.55 36.15
N GLY A 13 -17.59 17.85 35.32
CA GLY A 13 -18.06 17.30 34.05
C GLY A 13 -19.19 16.28 34.23
N SER A 14 -20.41 16.68 33.87
CA SER A 14 -21.62 15.85 33.89
C SER A 14 -21.52 14.75 32.82
N LYS A 15 -21.24 13.51 33.25
CA LYS A 15 -21.15 12.33 32.36
C LYS A 15 -22.55 11.94 31.89
N LYS A 16 -22.97 12.45 30.72
CA LYS A 16 -24.21 12.05 30.05
C LYS A 16 -24.08 10.59 29.59
N LYS A 17 -24.92 9.70 30.14
CA LYS A 17 -24.97 8.29 29.71
C LYS A 17 -25.54 8.23 28.29
N ILE A 18 -24.74 7.76 27.34
CA ILE A 18 -25.20 7.45 25.98
C ILE A 18 -26.02 6.16 26.03
N GLY A 19 -27.20 6.17 25.42
CA GLY A 19 -28.08 5.00 25.36
C GLY A 19 -27.54 3.94 24.38
N THR A 20 -27.73 2.67 24.68
CA THR A 20 -27.20 1.53 23.90
C THR A 20 -27.57 1.60 22.41
N LYS A 21 -28.79 2.05 22.09
CA LYS A 21 -29.25 2.23 20.70
C LYS A 21 -28.52 3.34 19.94
N GLU A 22 -28.12 4.40 20.63
CA GLU A 22 -27.35 5.50 20.01
C GLU A 22 -25.93 5.03 19.68
N LEU A 23 -25.35 4.17 20.52
CA LEU A 23 -24.03 3.57 20.26
C LEU A 23 -24.08 2.60 19.08
N GLU A 24 -25.09 1.72 19.02
CA GLU A 24 -25.27 0.79 17.89
C GLU A 24 -25.42 1.51 16.55
N ALA A 25 -26.17 2.62 16.52
CA ALA A 25 -26.33 3.44 15.31
C ALA A 25 -25.00 4.05 14.85
N LYS A 26 -24.19 4.59 15.77
CA LYS A 26 -22.87 5.16 15.44
C LYS A 26 -21.88 4.09 14.97
N VAL A 27 -21.94 2.89 15.53
CA VAL A 27 -21.11 1.76 15.08
C VAL A 27 -21.52 1.34 13.67
N GLN A 28 -22.82 1.21 13.38
CA GLN A 28 -23.30 0.86 12.05
C GLN A 28 -22.93 1.93 11.02
N GLU A 29 -23.07 3.21 11.36
CA GLU A 29 -22.64 4.33 10.50
C GLU A 29 -21.13 4.25 10.20
N GLY A 30 -20.31 3.95 11.21
CA GLY A 30 -18.87 3.71 11.01
C GLY A 30 -18.58 2.52 10.08
N LEU A 31 -19.32 1.41 10.22
CA LEU A 31 -19.19 0.24 9.36
C LEU A 31 -19.63 0.53 7.93
N ASP A 32 -20.70 1.30 7.74
CA ASP A 32 -21.19 1.69 6.41
C ASP A 32 -20.17 2.62 5.72
N ILE A 33 -19.53 3.53 6.46
CA ILE A 33 -18.44 4.37 5.95
C ILE A 33 -17.24 3.50 5.54
N VAL A 34 -16.82 2.55 6.38
CA VAL A 34 -15.74 1.61 6.03
C VAL A 34 -16.11 0.80 4.78
N GLN A 35 -17.33 0.28 4.72
CA GLN A 35 -17.80 -0.47 3.57
C GLN A 35 -17.87 0.40 2.31
N GLN A 36 -18.28 1.67 2.39
CA GLN A 36 -18.24 2.60 1.27
C GLN A 36 -16.80 2.93 0.84
N ILE A 37 -15.86 3.04 1.78
CA ILE A 37 -14.43 3.20 1.48
C ILE A 37 -13.87 1.94 0.79
N GLU A 38 -14.28 0.75 1.23
CA GLU A 38 -13.83 -0.53 0.70
C GLU A 38 -14.45 -0.87 -0.67
N THR A 39 -15.74 -0.53 -0.87
CA THR A 39 -16.51 -0.84 -2.08
C THR A 39 -16.47 0.28 -3.13
N GLY A 40 -16.29 1.52 -2.70
CA GLY A 40 -16.00 2.71 -3.51
C GLY A 40 -14.58 2.66 -4.05
N ARG A 41 -14.30 1.66 -4.89
CA ARG A 41 -13.05 1.51 -5.63
C ARG A 41 -12.74 2.81 -6.39
N ALA A 42 -11.63 3.46 -6.06
CA ALA A 42 -10.93 4.43 -6.90
C ALA A 42 -11.71 5.66 -7.42
N ASP A 43 -12.97 5.88 -7.01
CA ASP A 43 -13.77 7.01 -7.47
C ASP A 43 -13.13 8.32 -7.00
N GLY A 44 -12.45 9.00 -7.92
CA GLY A 44 -11.78 10.27 -7.68
C GLY A 44 -10.25 10.23 -7.75
N MET A 45 -9.61 9.09 -7.97
CA MET A 45 -8.18 9.10 -8.29
C MET A 45 -7.97 9.66 -9.72
N VAL A 46 -7.20 10.74 -9.82
CA VAL A 46 -6.85 11.37 -11.10
C VAL A 46 -5.36 11.15 -11.36
N PHE A 47 -5.05 10.38 -12.41
CA PHE A 47 -3.69 10.13 -12.86
C PHE A 47 -3.23 11.27 -13.77
N HIS A 48 -2.21 12.01 -13.34
CA HIS A 48 -1.64 13.14 -14.08
C HIS A 48 -0.45 12.72 -14.95
N PHE A 49 0.25 11.68 -14.52
CA PHE A 49 1.43 11.17 -15.22
C PHE A 49 1.61 9.68 -14.94
N GLU A 50 2.12 8.96 -15.95
CA GLU A 50 2.56 7.58 -15.84
C GLU A 50 3.79 7.36 -16.74
N GLY A 51 4.77 6.63 -16.24
CA GLY A 51 5.96 6.28 -16.99
C GLY A 51 6.60 5.00 -16.48
N ASP A 52 7.44 4.39 -17.31
CA ASP A 52 8.37 3.34 -16.91
C ASP A 52 9.78 3.90 -17.03
N LEU A 53 10.50 3.93 -15.91
CA LEU A 53 11.91 4.27 -15.85
C LEU A 53 12.73 3.18 -16.55
N LEU A 54 13.71 3.59 -17.35
CA LEU A 54 14.41 2.73 -18.31
C LEU A 54 15.40 1.79 -17.63
N PHE A 55 16.00 2.21 -16.53
CA PHE A 55 17.16 1.51 -15.96
C PHE A 55 16.84 0.24 -15.17
N GLU A 56 15.61 0.03 -14.68
CA GLU A 56 15.24 -1.20 -13.97
C GLU A 56 14.85 -2.37 -14.91
N LEU A 57 14.69 -2.15 -16.22
CA LEU A 57 14.46 -3.23 -17.20
C LEU A 57 15.67 -4.15 -17.39
N SER A 58 16.83 -3.80 -16.83
CA SER A 58 17.96 -4.71 -16.72
C SER A 58 17.87 -5.62 -15.47
N GLY A 59 17.05 -5.27 -14.49
CA GLY A 59 16.82 -6.02 -13.25
C GLY A 59 16.01 -7.30 -13.43
N ASP A 60 14.97 -7.31 -14.26
CA ASP A 60 14.20 -8.53 -14.56
C ASP A 60 14.98 -9.53 -15.41
N LYS A 61 16.01 -9.06 -16.13
CA LYS A 61 17.02 -9.94 -16.75
C LYS A 61 18.15 -10.33 -15.79
N ALA A 62 18.32 -9.60 -14.68
CA ALA A 62 19.38 -9.80 -13.68
C ALA A 62 18.91 -10.50 -12.39
N VAL A 63 17.62 -10.84 -12.24
CA VAL A 63 17.27 -12.00 -11.43
C VAL A 63 17.76 -13.20 -12.23
N ALA A 64 19.04 -13.54 -12.07
CA ALA A 64 19.63 -14.72 -12.67
C ALA A 64 18.62 -15.85 -12.47
N LYS A 65 17.93 -16.26 -13.54
CA LYS A 65 17.09 -17.44 -13.51
C LYS A 65 18.05 -18.53 -13.10
N ALA A 66 18.00 -18.93 -11.82
CA ALA A 66 18.73 -20.10 -11.37
C ALA A 66 18.44 -21.18 -12.42
N PRO A 67 19.48 -21.87 -12.93
CA PRO A 67 19.35 -22.74 -14.08
C PRO A 67 18.08 -23.60 -13.94
N PRO A 68 17.25 -23.73 -15.00
CA PRO A 68 16.05 -24.54 -14.95
C PRO A 68 16.36 -25.91 -14.33
N GLY A 69 15.82 -26.18 -13.13
CA GLY A 69 16.10 -27.40 -12.35
C GLY A 69 16.76 -27.21 -10.98
N LEU A 70 17.22 -26.01 -10.60
CA LEU A 70 17.83 -25.74 -9.29
C LEU A 70 16.95 -24.94 -8.31
N GLN A 71 15.78 -24.46 -8.75
CA GLN A 71 14.87 -23.75 -7.86
C GLN A 71 14.05 -24.77 -7.05
N LEU A 72 14.40 -24.91 -5.77
CA LEU A 72 13.56 -25.64 -4.82
C LEU A 72 12.32 -24.81 -4.51
N HIS A 73 11.13 -25.40 -4.72
CA HIS A 73 9.88 -24.71 -4.50
C HIS A 73 9.37 -24.91 -3.07
N LYS A 74 8.76 -23.87 -2.50
CA LYS A 74 8.03 -23.96 -1.24
C LYS A 74 6.58 -24.35 -1.49
N CYS A 75 5.97 -25.01 -0.51
CA CYS A 75 4.54 -25.28 -0.53
C CYS A 75 3.77 -23.95 -0.54
N GLN A 76 2.76 -23.83 -1.41
CA GLN A 76 1.98 -22.60 -1.55
C GLN A 76 1.13 -22.29 -0.31
N LYS A 77 0.78 -23.30 0.50
CA LYS A 77 -0.01 -23.11 1.72
C LYS A 77 0.80 -22.26 2.72
N PRO A 78 0.31 -21.07 3.13
CA PRO A 78 1.09 -20.14 3.95
C PRO A 78 1.62 -20.71 5.28
N THR A 79 0.88 -21.65 5.89
CA THR A 79 1.25 -22.30 7.17
C THR A 79 2.12 -23.55 6.99
N CYS A 80 2.55 -23.87 5.77
CA CYS A 80 3.37 -25.03 5.49
C CYS A 80 4.78 -24.60 5.07
N GLU A 81 5.78 -25.03 5.83
CA GLU A 81 7.19 -24.67 5.58
C GLU A 81 7.92 -25.67 4.68
N ASN A 82 7.21 -26.71 4.21
CA ASN A 82 7.81 -27.75 3.37
C ASN A 82 8.37 -27.15 2.08
N THR A 83 9.61 -27.51 1.77
CA THR A 83 10.33 -27.12 0.57
C THR A 83 10.72 -28.38 -0.20
N GLU A 84 10.62 -28.36 -1.54
CA GLU A 84 11.10 -29.47 -2.38
C GLU A 84 12.57 -29.75 -2.06
N THR A 85 12.96 -31.02 -2.08
CA THR A 85 14.36 -31.44 -1.89
C THR A 85 14.98 -31.84 -3.23
N MET A 86 16.28 -31.63 -3.40
CA MET A 86 16.98 -32.13 -4.59
C MET A 86 16.90 -33.67 -4.62
N GLY A 87 16.36 -34.23 -5.70
CA GLY A 87 16.15 -35.68 -5.87
C GLY A 87 14.88 -36.24 -5.20
N GLY A 88 14.09 -35.40 -4.52
CA GLY A 88 12.80 -35.79 -3.95
C GLY A 88 11.68 -35.88 -4.99
N LYS A 89 10.52 -36.43 -4.59
CA LYS A 89 9.30 -36.37 -5.40
C LYS A 89 8.88 -34.91 -5.57
N PRO A 90 8.62 -34.42 -6.80
CA PRO A 90 8.17 -33.06 -7.01
C PRO A 90 6.81 -32.82 -6.33
N PHE A 91 6.58 -31.59 -5.91
CA PHE A 91 5.30 -31.18 -5.33
C PHE A 91 4.17 -31.27 -6.36
N ASN A 92 2.97 -31.56 -5.87
CA ASN A 92 1.78 -31.59 -6.70
C ASN A 92 1.45 -30.17 -7.17
N GLN A 93 1.06 -30.02 -8.43
CA GLN A 93 0.74 -28.72 -9.01
C GLN A 93 -0.77 -28.54 -9.14
N CYS A 94 -1.24 -27.32 -8.91
CA CYS A 94 -2.60 -26.94 -9.26
C CYS A 94 -2.73 -26.94 -10.79
N SER A 95 -3.65 -27.73 -11.33
CA SER A 95 -3.88 -27.83 -12.79
C SER A 95 -4.34 -26.53 -13.43
N GLY A 96 -4.85 -25.58 -12.62
CA GLY A 96 -5.27 -24.26 -13.09
C GLY A 96 -4.09 -23.31 -13.31
N CYS A 97 -3.32 -23.05 -12.26
CA CYS A 97 -2.33 -21.95 -12.20
C CYS A 97 -0.89 -22.40 -11.95
N GLY A 98 -0.64 -23.70 -11.74
CA GLY A 98 0.70 -24.24 -11.53
C GLY A 98 1.28 -24.10 -10.11
N SER A 99 0.57 -23.47 -9.16
CA SER A 99 1.04 -23.40 -7.76
C SER A 99 1.31 -24.78 -7.17
N ARG A 100 2.37 -24.90 -6.37
CA ARG A 100 2.90 -26.18 -5.90
C ARG A 100 2.55 -26.48 -4.44
N TYR A 101 2.21 -27.72 -4.15
CA TYR A 101 1.84 -28.20 -2.82
C TYR A 101 2.54 -29.50 -2.49
N CYS A 102 3.09 -29.61 -1.28
CA CYS A 102 3.76 -30.83 -0.84
C CYS A 102 2.83 -32.06 -0.82
N CYS A 103 1.53 -31.85 -0.62
CA CYS A 103 0.53 -32.91 -0.60
C CYS A 103 -0.87 -32.39 -0.99
N ARG A 104 -1.82 -33.31 -1.21
CA ARG A 104 -3.20 -32.99 -1.63
C ARG A 104 -3.97 -32.29 -0.52
N GLU A 105 -3.69 -32.63 0.73
CA GLU A 105 -4.33 -32.05 1.93
C GLU A 105 -4.01 -30.56 2.03
N CYS A 106 -2.74 -30.18 1.79
CA CYS A 106 -2.33 -28.78 1.74
C CYS A 106 -3.06 -28.02 0.63
N GLN A 107 -3.17 -28.61 -0.55
CA GLN A 107 -3.89 -28.00 -1.67
C GLN A 107 -5.39 -27.81 -1.36
N VAL A 108 -6.07 -28.82 -0.81
CA VAL A 108 -7.50 -28.75 -0.51
C VAL A 108 -7.79 -27.75 0.61
N SER A 109 -6.93 -27.69 1.63
CA SER A 109 -7.02 -26.70 2.70
C SER A 109 -6.84 -25.29 2.16
N ASP A 110 -5.78 -25.04 1.39
CA ASP A 110 -5.46 -23.72 0.85
C ASP A 110 -6.49 -23.26 -0.20
N TRP A 111 -7.05 -24.21 -0.98
CA TRP A 111 -8.13 -23.95 -1.92
C TRP A 111 -9.31 -23.25 -1.27
N LYS A 112 -9.71 -23.71 -0.07
CA LYS A 112 -10.87 -23.15 0.64
C LYS A 112 -10.57 -21.80 1.28
N SER A 113 -9.34 -21.59 1.76
CA SER A 113 -8.98 -20.37 2.48
C SER A 113 -8.62 -19.21 1.55
N LEU A 114 -7.72 -19.43 0.59
CA LEU A 114 -7.06 -18.35 -0.13
C LEU A 114 -6.92 -18.62 -1.63
N HIS A 115 -6.59 -19.85 -2.03
CA HIS A 115 -6.15 -20.11 -3.39
C HIS A 115 -7.29 -20.05 -4.43
N LYS A 116 -8.52 -20.43 -4.08
CA LYS A 116 -9.65 -20.42 -5.02
C LYS A 116 -9.87 -19.04 -5.69
N PRO A 117 -10.00 -17.93 -4.96
CA PRO A 117 -10.15 -16.60 -5.58
C PRO A 117 -8.89 -16.17 -6.35
N MET A 118 -7.70 -16.65 -5.95
CA MET A 118 -6.43 -16.25 -6.57
C MET A 118 -6.03 -17.06 -7.80
N CYS A 119 -6.57 -18.27 -7.98
CA CYS A 119 -6.11 -19.22 -8.99
C CYS A 119 -6.19 -18.64 -10.41
N ALA A 120 -7.29 -17.96 -10.74
CA ALA A 120 -7.45 -17.31 -12.04
C ALA A 120 -6.41 -16.19 -12.27
N GLN A 121 -6.14 -15.39 -11.24
CA GLN A 121 -5.13 -14.32 -11.29
C GLN A 121 -3.72 -14.91 -11.45
N LEU A 122 -3.34 -15.90 -10.64
CA LEU A 122 -2.04 -16.57 -10.73
C LEU A 122 -1.82 -17.22 -12.11
N LYS A 123 -2.88 -17.80 -12.69
CA LYS A 123 -2.83 -18.35 -14.05
C LYS A 123 -2.59 -17.25 -15.09
N ALA A 124 -3.31 -16.13 -15.01
CA ALA A 124 -3.13 -15.02 -15.93
C ALA A 124 -1.70 -14.45 -15.86
N LEU A 125 -1.20 -14.24 -14.64
CA LEU A 125 0.13 -13.66 -14.42
C LEU A 125 1.25 -14.61 -14.86
N SER A 126 1.13 -15.91 -14.60
CA SER A 126 2.10 -16.91 -15.11
C SER A 126 2.08 -17.04 -16.63
N ALA A 127 0.96 -16.74 -17.29
CA ALA A 127 0.85 -16.67 -18.75
C ALA A 127 1.35 -15.34 -19.35
N GLY A 128 1.91 -14.44 -18.53
CA GLY A 128 2.41 -13.13 -18.99
C GLY A 128 1.31 -12.12 -19.26
N ALA A 129 0.13 -12.25 -18.63
CA ALA A 129 -0.90 -11.24 -18.71
C ALA A 129 -0.34 -9.88 -18.26
N LYS A 130 -0.62 -8.84 -19.04
CA LYS A 130 -0.24 -7.48 -18.69
C LYS A 130 -1.03 -7.04 -17.45
N VAL A 131 -0.32 -6.50 -16.48
CA VAL A 131 -0.92 -5.87 -15.31
C VAL A 131 -1.46 -4.52 -15.74
N ASP A 132 -2.75 -4.27 -15.46
CA ASP A 132 -3.29 -2.92 -15.52
C ASP A 132 -2.65 -2.11 -14.38
N LYS A 133 -1.75 -1.21 -14.75
CA LYS A 133 -0.90 -0.49 -13.82
C LYS A 133 -1.70 0.49 -12.97
N ARG A 134 -2.65 1.21 -13.58
CA ARG A 134 -3.55 2.12 -12.86
C ARG A 134 -4.37 1.37 -11.84
N ASP A 135 -4.96 0.25 -12.25
CA ASP A 135 -5.77 -0.58 -11.37
C ASP A 135 -4.95 -1.18 -10.21
N ALA A 136 -3.71 -1.59 -10.47
CA ALA A 136 -2.78 -2.04 -9.43
C ALA A 136 -2.42 -0.93 -8.43
N VAL A 137 -2.10 0.27 -8.92
CA VAL A 137 -1.82 1.46 -8.08
C VAL A 137 -3.06 1.85 -7.28
N SER A 138 -4.21 1.99 -7.93
CA SER A 138 -5.47 2.39 -7.31
C SER A 138 -5.86 1.44 -6.18
N ARG A 139 -5.78 0.12 -6.40
CA ARG A 139 -5.99 -0.87 -5.33
C ARG A 139 -4.98 -0.73 -4.20
N THR A 140 -3.71 -0.57 -4.53
CA THR A 140 -2.63 -0.47 -3.54
C THR A 140 -2.82 0.76 -2.65
N LEU A 141 -3.02 1.92 -3.26
CA LEU A 141 -3.22 3.18 -2.53
C LEU A 141 -4.55 3.16 -1.77
N SER A 142 -5.62 2.59 -2.32
CA SER A 142 -6.91 2.48 -1.61
C SER A 142 -6.79 1.75 -0.27
N LYS A 143 -5.96 0.70 -0.18
CA LYS A 143 -5.72 -0.04 1.07
C LYS A 143 -5.00 0.79 2.14
N VAL A 144 -4.16 1.75 1.74
CA VAL A 144 -3.31 2.50 2.66
C VAL A 144 -3.78 3.92 2.91
N ARG A 145 -4.83 4.40 2.22
CA ARG A 145 -5.32 5.78 2.35
C ARG A 145 -5.67 6.19 3.78
N LEU A 146 -6.22 5.28 4.58
CA LEU A 146 -6.53 5.53 6.00
C LEU A 146 -5.30 5.90 6.83
N TYR A 147 -4.10 5.51 6.40
CA TYR A 147 -2.83 5.86 7.05
C TYR A 147 -2.11 6.99 6.30
N LEU A 148 -2.11 6.92 4.95
CA LEU A 148 -1.47 7.88 4.07
C LEU A 148 -2.07 9.29 4.19
N CYS A 149 -3.40 9.42 4.24
CA CYS A 149 -4.06 10.72 4.28
C CYS A 149 -3.81 11.48 5.59
N PRO A 150 -3.97 10.88 6.79
CA PRO A 150 -3.57 11.54 8.04
C PRO A 150 -2.08 11.91 8.08
N PHE A 151 -1.20 11.02 7.59
CA PHE A 151 0.23 11.31 7.45
C PHE A 151 0.46 12.56 6.57
N ALA A 152 -0.16 12.62 5.40
CA ALA A 152 -0.06 13.77 4.50
C ALA A 152 -0.56 15.07 5.14
N VAL A 153 -1.66 15.02 5.89
CA VAL A 153 -2.26 16.18 6.57
C VAL A 153 -1.37 16.68 7.71
N CYS A 154 -0.76 15.76 8.48
CA CYS A 154 0.20 16.09 9.53
C CYS A 154 1.36 16.92 8.96
N HIS A 155 2.03 16.39 7.95
CA HIS A 155 3.22 17.03 7.38
C HIS A 155 2.88 18.26 6.53
N GLY A 156 1.79 18.24 5.76
CA GLY A 156 1.37 19.40 4.98
C GLY A 156 1.00 20.62 5.84
N SER A 157 0.53 20.39 7.07
CA SER A 157 0.28 21.48 8.03
C SER A 157 1.58 22.10 8.58
N ALA A 158 2.67 21.33 8.63
CA ALA A 158 3.96 21.78 9.15
C ALA A 158 4.87 22.39 8.07
N ILE A 159 4.93 21.77 6.89
CA ILE A 159 5.86 22.10 5.80
C ILE A 159 5.20 23.03 4.76
N GLY A 160 3.87 22.96 4.62
CA GLY A 160 3.13 23.65 3.57
C GLY A 160 2.79 22.74 2.39
N PRO A 161 2.46 23.30 1.21
CA PRO A 161 2.07 22.52 0.04
C PRO A 161 3.17 21.54 -0.41
N GLY A 162 2.76 20.30 -0.64
CA GLY A 162 3.66 19.20 -0.97
C GLY A 162 2.89 17.96 -1.41
N PHE A 163 3.56 16.82 -1.37
CA PHE A 163 3.02 15.55 -1.82
C PHE A 163 3.58 14.39 -0.99
N VAL A 164 2.92 13.23 -1.06
CA VAL A 164 3.45 12.00 -0.48
C VAL A 164 4.23 11.24 -1.56
N PHE A 165 5.52 11.06 -1.36
CA PHE A 165 6.33 10.14 -2.14
C PHE A 165 6.19 8.73 -1.58
N VAL A 166 5.58 7.84 -2.36
CA VAL A 166 5.32 6.44 -2.01
C VAL A 166 6.29 5.56 -2.80
N GLN A 167 7.15 4.85 -2.09
CA GLN A 167 8.11 3.92 -2.67
C GLN A 167 7.72 2.49 -2.31
N SER A 168 7.77 1.58 -3.27
CA SER A 168 7.62 0.15 -3.02
C SER A 168 8.85 -0.63 -3.46
N PRO A 169 9.39 -1.52 -2.62
CA PRO A 169 10.42 -2.48 -3.01
C PRO A 169 9.85 -3.64 -3.84
N ASN A 170 8.55 -3.62 -4.14
CA ASN A 170 7.86 -4.62 -4.94
C ASN A 170 7.56 -4.06 -6.33
N SER A 171 7.55 -4.93 -7.33
CA SER A 171 7.02 -4.59 -8.65
C SER A 171 5.50 -4.39 -8.59
N LEU A 172 4.92 -3.66 -9.55
CA LEU A 172 3.46 -3.58 -9.66
C LEU A 172 2.80 -4.95 -9.79
N LEU A 173 3.46 -5.90 -10.46
CA LEU A 173 2.99 -7.27 -10.56
C LEU A 173 2.88 -7.93 -9.18
N GLU A 174 3.90 -7.76 -8.34
CA GLU A 174 3.90 -8.30 -6.98
C GLU A 174 2.85 -7.63 -6.09
N LEU A 175 2.68 -6.32 -6.22
CA LEU A 175 1.63 -5.57 -5.52
C LEU A 175 0.22 -6.02 -5.96
N ASN A 176 0.08 -6.45 -7.21
CA ASN A 176 -1.19 -6.87 -7.77
C ASN A 176 -1.67 -8.25 -7.28
N TYR A 177 -0.80 -9.10 -6.71
CA TYR A 177 -1.26 -10.38 -6.17
C TYR A 177 -2.30 -10.18 -5.06
N MET A 178 -3.31 -11.03 -5.01
CA MET A 178 -4.31 -10.95 -3.94
C MET A 178 -3.76 -11.34 -2.55
N GLY A 179 -2.63 -12.03 -2.47
CA GLY A 179 -2.02 -12.47 -1.21
C GLY A 179 -0.49 -12.41 -1.22
N PRO A 180 0.16 -12.61 -0.05
CA PRO A 180 1.59 -12.43 0.16
C PRO A 180 2.43 -13.61 -0.37
N VAL A 181 2.02 -14.25 -1.48
CA VAL A 181 2.74 -15.39 -2.03
C VAL A 181 2.71 -15.34 -3.55
N THR A 182 3.89 -15.50 -4.15
CA THR A 182 4.04 -15.64 -5.61
C THR A 182 3.45 -16.96 -6.12
N SER A 183 3.35 -17.12 -7.44
CA SER A 183 2.99 -18.40 -8.08
C SER A 183 4.00 -19.53 -7.79
N ALA A 184 5.24 -19.20 -7.42
CA ALA A 184 6.29 -20.15 -7.08
C ALA A 184 6.29 -20.56 -5.59
N GLY A 185 5.33 -20.10 -4.79
CA GLY A 185 5.27 -20.37 -3.34
C GLY A 185 6.21 -19.50 -2.51
N ARG A 186 6.91 -18.53 -3.11
CA ARG A 186 7.76 -17.58 -2.36
C ARG A 186 6.88 -16.55 -1.66
N ALA A 187 7.11 -16.36 -0.36
CA ALA A 187 6.51 -15.29 0.42
C ALA A 187 6.92 -13.90 -0.13
N LEU A 188 5.94 -13.02 -0.26
CA LEU A 188 6.09 -11.62 -0.63
C LEU A 188 5.95 -10.78 0.63
N GLN A 189 6.96 -9.97 0.92
CA GLN A 189 6.83 -8.89 1.90
C GLN A 189 6.43 -7.64 1.13
N ARG A 190 5.12 -7.41 1.03
CA ARG A 190 4.60 -6.25 0.32
C ARG A 190 4.56 -5.08 1.27
N SER A 191 5.34 -4.06 0.96
CA SER A 191 5.42 -2.86 1.79
C SER A 191 5.47 -1.59 0.93
N LEU A 192 5.09 -0.50 1.57
CA LEU A 192 5.23 0.86 1.06
C LEU A 192 5.99 1.68 2.09
N VAL A 193 6.88 2.56 1.61
CA VAL A 193 7.51 3.61 2.41
C VAL A 193 6.96 4.94 1.93
N LEU A 194 6.51 5.76 2.87
CA LEU A 194 5.86 7.04 2.62
C LEU A 194 6.75 8.14 3.19
N HIS A 195 7.04 9.14 2.37
CA HIS A 195 7.70 10.38 2.76
C HIS A 195 6.81 11.54 2.33
N TYR A 196 6.59 12.52 3.22
CA TYR A 196 6.00 13.78 2.79
C TYR A 196 7.11 14.73 2.40
N MET A 197 7.01 15.36 1.23
CA MET A 197 8.06 16.24 0.72
C MET A 197 7.44 17.45 0.03
N SER A 198 8.13 18.58 0.18
CA SER A 198 7.94 19.75 -0.69
C SER A 198 8.59 19.53 -2.06
N PRO A 199 8.21 20.28 -3.10
CA PRO A 199 8.89 20.22 -4.40
C PRO A 199 10.40 20.53 -4.31
N GLY A 200 10.82 21.41 -3.39
CA GLY A 200 12.22 21.75 -3.18
C GLY A 200 13.03 20.57 -2.63
N GLU A 201 12.54 19.93 -1.56
CA GLU A 201 13.18 18.75 -0.98
C GLU A 201 13.26 17.59 -1.97
N PHE A 202 12.24 17.42 -2.82
CA PHE A 202 12.27 16.37 -3.84
C PHE A 202 13.41 16.58 -4.86
N VAL A 203 13.62 17.83 -5.29
CA VAL A 203 14.71 18.18 -6.20
C VAL A 203 16.07 17.95 -5.53
N GLU A 204 16.22 18.34 -4.27
CA GLU A 204 17.50 18.25 -3.55
C GLU A 204 17.85 16.81 -3.13
N ALA A 205 16.90 16.07 -2.56
CA ALA A 205 17.18 14.78 -1.92
C ALA A 205 16.96 13.57 -2.84
N VAL A 206 16.12 13.68 -3.88
CA VAL A 206 15.72 12.52 -4.69
C VAL A 206 16.20 12.63 -6.13
N MET A 207 16.03 13.79 -6.75
CA MET A 207 16.36 13.98 -8.17
C MET A 207 17.87 14.10 -8.44
N GLN A 208 18.67 14.44 -7.42
CA GLN A 208 20.13 14.42 -7.54
C GLN A 208 20.68 13.00 -7.73
N ASP A 209 20.05 12.02 -7.08
CA ASP A 209 20.48 10.62 -7.14
C ASP A 209 19.85 9.87 -8.32
N ASP A 210 18.67 10.29 -8.78
CA ASP A 210 17.91 9.64 -9.85
C ASP A 210 17.37 10.67 -10.85
N PHE A 211 18.20 10.99 -11.85
CA PHE A 211 17.88 12.01 -12.87
C PHE A 211 16.66 11.64 -13.72
N GLU A 212 16.24 10.37 -13.80
CA GLU A 212 15.07 10.00 -14.60
C GLU A 212 13.77 10.56 -14.00
N LEU A 213 13.78 10.84 -12.69
CA LEU A 213 12.70 11.51 -11.97
C LEU A 213 12.52 12.98 -12.39
N MET A 214 13.45 13.55 -13.15
CA MET A 214 13.24 14.87 -13.80
C MET A 214 11.98 14.88 -14.66
N THR A 215 11.62 13.75 -15.27
CA THR A 215 10.45 13.64 -16.15
C THR A 215 9.12 13.84 -15.41
N VAL A 216 9.06 13.57 -14.10
CA VAL A 216 7.83 13.72 -13.30
C VAL A 216 7.66 15.10 -12.69
N ARG A 217 8.70 15.95 -12.73
CA ARG A 217 8.69 17.24 -12.03
C ARG A 217 7.53 18.13 -12.46
N THR A 218 7.41 18.41 -13.76
CA THR A 218 6.37 19.29 -14.30
C THR A 218 4.95 18.80 -14.00
N PRO A 219 4.58 17.52 -14.27
CA PRO A 219 3.23 17.06 -13.93
C PRO A 219 2.98 17.01 -12.41
N LEU A 220 4.00 16.76 -11.59
CA LEU A 220 3.89 16.79 -10.13
C LEU A 220 3.62 18.19 -9.59
N GLU A 221 4.41 19.19 -10.01
CA GLU A 221 4.20 20.59 -9.63
C GLU A 221 2.82 21.09 -10.07
N ALA A 222 2.36 20.72 -11.27
CA ALA A 222 1.03 21.04 -11.75
C ALA A 222 -0.08 20.40 -10.90
N ALA A 223 0.08 19.12 -10.52
CA ALA A 223 -0.87 18.42 -9.66
C ALA A 223 -0.95 19.05 -8.26
N ILE A 224 0.19 19.42 -7.65
CA ILE A 224 0.25 20.09 -6.35
C ILE A 224 -0.43 21.45 -6.40
N ALA A 225 -0.18 22.24 -7.46
CA ALA A 225 -0.79 23.55 -7.61
C ALA A 225 -2.31 23.49 -7.84
N ALA A 226 -2.81 22.43 -8.47
CA ALA A 226 -4.23 22.25 -8.77
C ALA A 226 -5.03 21.62 -7.61
N ALA A 227 -4.38 20.84 -6.73
CA ALA A 227 -5.06 20.07 -5.69
C ALA A 227 -5.63 20.97 -4.58
N ASP A 228 -6.85 20.65 -4.13
CA ASP A 228 -7.42 21.27 -2.92
C ASP A 228 -6.89 20.55 -1.69
N ALA A 229 -5.95 21.17 -0.96
CA ALA A 229 -5.34 20.60 0.24
C ALA A 229 -6.34 20.27 1.38
N GLN A 230 -7.58 20.76 1.34
CA GLN A 230 -8.63 20.38 2.29
C GLN A 230 -9.39 19.12 1.88
N ARG A 231 -9.27 18.67 0.63
CA ARG A 231 -10.08 17.58 0.05
C ARG A 231 -9.26 16.51 -0.61
N GLU A 232 -8.03 16.81 -1.00
CA GLU A 232 -7.21 15.97 -1.86
C GLU A 232 -5.78 15.89 -1.34
N VAL A 233 -5.11 14.80 -1.72
CA VAL A 233 -3.68 14.59 -1.53
C VAL A 233 -3.05 14.22 -2.87
N VAL A 234 -1.87 14.79 -3.14
CA VAL A 234 -1.04 14.41 -4.29
C VAL A 234 -0.05 13.33 -3.85
N VAL A 235 0.04 12.28 -4.65
CA VAL A 235 0.90 11.13 -4.44
C VAL A 235 1.79 10.93 -5.65
N LEU A 236 3.10 10.87 -5.43
CA LEU A 236 4.06 10.34 -6.39
C LEU A 236 4.36 8.90 -5.98
N MET A 237 4.02 7.91 -6.80
CA MET A 237 4.31 6.50 -6.49
C MET A 237 5.40 5.97 -7.40
N ARG A 238 6.40 5.29 -6.82
CA ARG A 238 7.44 4.53 -7.51
C ARG A 238 7.43 3.07 -7.06
N ALA A 239 7.37 2.14 -8.01
CA ALA A 239 7.54 0.71 -7.78
C ALA A 239 8.91 0.22 -8.26
N ARG A 240 9.38 -0.93 -7.74
CA ARG A 240 10.68 -1.53 -8.10
C ARG A 240 10.84 -1.96 -9.57
N CYS A 241 9.75 -2.00 -10.33
CA CYS A 241 9.81 -2.33 -11.76
C CYS A 241 10.02 -1.08 -12.64
N GLY A 242 10.49 0.02 -12.07
CA GLY A 242 10.65 1.31 -12.73
C GLY A 242 9.33 2.07 -12.96
N TYR A 243 8.18 1.50 -12.63
CA TYR A 243 6.93 2.21 -12.85
C TYR A 243 6.80 3.39 -11.90
N ILE A 244 6.43 4.53 -12.44
CA ILE A 244 6.19 5.76 -11.72
C ILE A 244 4.89 6.43 -12.16
N CYS A 245 4.15 7.00 -11.21
CA CYS A 245 2.95 7.78 -11.52
C CYS A 245 2.73 8.93 -10.54
N VAL A 246 2.08 9.99 -11.04
CA VAL A 246 1.55 11.09 -10.23
C VAL A 246 0.03 10.96 -10.18
N VAL A 247 -0.53 10.90 -8.98
CA VAL A 247 -1.96 10.72 -8.73
C VAL A 247 -2.44 11.76 -7.72
N THR A 248 -3.53 12.46 -8.02
CA THR A 248 -4.33 13.14 -7.00
C THR A 248 -5.44 12.22 -6.55
N MET A 249 -5.72 12.17 -5.25
CA MET A 249 -6.83 11.40 -4.71
C MET A 249 -7.52 12.11 -3.56
N PRO A 250 -8.82 11.84 -3.33
CA PRO A 250 -9.53 12.43 -2.22
C PRO A 250 -8.91 12.02 -0.87
N LEU A 251 -9.05 12.88 0.14
CA LEU A 251 -8.74 12.51 1.52
C LEU A 251 -9.76 11.47 2.00
N VAL A 252 -9.25 10.38 2.58
CA VAL A 252 -10.05 9.36 3.24
C VAL A 252 -9.35 8.98 4.55
N PRO A 253 -9.95 9.27 5.72
CA PRO A 253 -11.24 9.96 5.91
C PRO A 253 -11.16 11.46 5.59
N GLU A 254 -12.26 12.20 5.81
CA GLU A 254 -12.30 13.66 5.64
C GLU A 254 -11.24 14.40 6.48
N ILE A 255 -10.88 15.62 6.08
CA ILE A 255 -9.79 16.42 6.67
C ILE A 255 -9.88 16.57 8.19
N ALA A 256 -11.07 16.73 8.75
CA ALA A 256 -11.25 16.89 10.19
C ALA A 256 -10.83 15.63 10.96
N VAL A 257 -11.15 14.45 10.42
CA VAL A 257 -10.75 13.16 11.00
C VAL A 257 -9.26 12.92 10.75
N CYS A 258 -8.75 13.24 9.55
CA CYS A 258 -7.32 13.17 9.27
C CYS A 258 -6.49 14.02 10.25
N ARG A 259 -6.96 15.24 10.58
CA ARG A 259 -6.31 16.10 11.60
C ARG A 259 -6.32 15.49 12.99
N ALA A 260 -7.42 14.83 13.38
CA ALA A 260 -7.47 14.15 14.67
C ALA A 260 -6.49 12.97 14.74
N LEU A 261 -6.29 12.26 13.63
CA LEU A 261 -5.34 11.15 13.51
C LEU A 261 -3.90 11.60 13.24
N ALA A 262 -3.70 12.86 12.82
CA ALA A 262 -2.39 13.40 12.46
C ALA A 262 -1.37 13.35 13.62
N GLY A 263 -1.85 13.46 14.87
CA GLY A 263 -1.00 13.43 16.06
C GLY A 263 -0.15 12.16 16.19
N ASP A 264 -0.60 11.02 15.63
CA ASP A 264 0.16 9.76 15.67
C ASP A 264 1.43 9.80 14.79
N TYR A 265 1.51 10.77 13.89
CA TYR A 265 2.58 10.95 12.91
C TYR A 265 3.50 12.13 13.23
N GLU A 266 3.22 12.91 14.28
CA GLU A 266 4.09 14.01 14.68
C GLU A 266 5.51 13.51 14.97
N GLY A 267 6.51 14.16 14.36
CA GLY A 267 7.93 13.82 14.51
C GLY A 267 8.39 12.58 13.74
N ARG A 268 7.56 11.99 12.88
CA ARG A 268 7.98 10.87 12.01
C ARG A 268 8.28 11.35 10.60
N ASP A 269 9.54 11.31 10.18
CA ASP A 269 9.92 11.73 8.81
C ASP A 269 9.46 10.76 7.71
N ALA A 270 9.18 9.51 8.09
CA ALA A 270 8.77 8.45 7.19
C ALA A 270 7.80 7.47 7.85
N LEU A 271 6.98 6.83 7.04
CA LEU A 271 6.07 5.77 7.47
C LEU A 271 6.25 4.53 6.59
N GLN A 272 6.49 3.38 7.20
CA GLN A 272 6.47 2.10 6.50
C GLN A 272 5.15 1.38 6.78
N LEU A 273 4.47 0.94 5.72
CA LEU A 273 3.22 0.20 5.78
C LEU A 273 3.39 -1.18 5.15
N ASN A 274 3.07 -2.23 5.91
CA ASN A 274 3.01 -3.60 5.39
C ASN A 274 1.59 -3.88 4.91
N LEU A 275 1.44 -4.28 3.63
CA LEU A 275 0.12 -4.45 3.00
C LEU A 275 -0.61 -5.74 3.41
N ASP A 276 0.06 -6.60 4.16
CA ASP A 276 -0.38 -7.96 4.51
C ASP A 276 -0.56 -8.17 6.02
N GLU A 277 -0.31 -7.15 6.84
CA GLU A 277 -0.49 -7.20 8.29
C GLU A 277 -1.92 -6.79 8.66
N HIS A 278 -2.89 -7.68 8.44
CA HIS A 278 -4.29 -7.52 8.83
C HIS A 278 -4.83 -8.81 9.46
#